data_AF-A0A7W9GP97-F1
#
_entry.id   AF-A0A7W9GP97-F1
#
_cell.length_a   1.000
_cell.length_b   1.000
_cell.length_c   1.000
_cell.angle_alpha   90.00
_cell.angle_beta   90.00
_cell.angle_gamma   90.00
#
_symmetry.space_group_name_H-M   'P 1'
#
loop_
_entity.id
_entity.type
_entity.pdbx_description
1 polymer ?
#
loop_
_entity_poly.entity_id
_entity_poly.type
_entity_poly.pdbx_seq_one_letter_code
_entity_poly.pdbx_strand_id
1 'polypeptide(L)'
;MLTPQPRNLQTRGNDGVSIGSVVVDAPGTCANAAAVLTSLPTTDRGEPVTVVVEISPGGPSEGYRLTVEGTTATITASDPAGAFYGAQTLRSLVQADGDGVLPPVTVEDHPELRWRGTIEGFYGPPWSHADRLSHLEFAGRHKLNTYVYAPKDDPYHRKQWREPYPPAELDRIGELAAAARRSHVRFVFAVSPGLSMVYSDPAELELLVAKLEQVRSVGVDDVALLFDDIPPDLSHEADVAAFGDAPGSAARAHAAVCRSVIERLGRPLIMVPTDYAGTEPTPHRDLLAAELPPEVLVWWTGRDIVVGDITRAEIDAAAASYGHELLLWDNFPVNDFDFPRLFLGPLVGRPASLDGARFAGITANPMPHEAASRIAVATVADWAWNPGGYDALAAHHRALDAVGATEAVRTLARACASWPPSAPQDPALSALCDAALGGSLAAAEALRDRFAAMVAAAPDGEREPADRIEREVMPWLVALADTGRAGLAALVALAPSAGEVERAAAADALAVAESHEEQNVLRTVVPPFVRAVLRWPRRWND
;
A
#
# COMPACT_ATOMS: atom_id res chain seq x y z
N MET A 1 10.55 -13.32 -9.11
CA MET A 1 10.31 -12.25 -10.13
C MET A 1 10.54 -10.88 -9.49
N LEU A 2 10.95 -9.87 -10.27
CA LEU A 2 11.28 -8.53 -9.74
C LEU A 2 10.04 -7.67 -9.50
N THR A 3 9.97 -7.01 -8.34
CA THR A 3 8.91 -6.03 -7.99
C THR A 3 9.57 -4.82 -7.32
N PRO A 4 9.48 -3.61 -7.88
CA PRO A 4 8.85 -3.27 -9.15
C PRO A 4 9.60 -3.86 -10.36
N GLN A 5 8.89 -4.08 -11.45
CA GLN A 5 9.45 -4.55 -12.71
C GLN A 5 10.33 -3.45 -13.32
N PRO A 6 11.61 -3.73 -13.65
CA PRO A 6 12.46 -2.74 -14.28
C PRO A 6 11.94 -2.32 -15.66
N ARG A 7 12.19 -1.07 -16.04
CA ARG A 7 11.81 -0.55 -17.36
C ARG A 7 12.49 -1.29 -18.51
N ASN A 8 13.77 -1.62 -18.35
CA ASN A 8 14.53 -2.40 -19.31
C ASN A 8 15.33 -3.48 -18.57
N LEU A 9 15.12 -4.73 -18.96
CA LEU A 9 15.90 -5.87 -18.51
C LEU A 9 16.24 -6.73 -19.72
N GLN A 10 17.54 -6.96 -19.92
CA GLN A 10 18.07 -7.80 -21.00
C GLN A 10 18.92 -8.91 -20.38
N THR A 11 18.60 -10.16 -20.70
CA THR A 11 19.45 -11.31 -20.37
C THR A 11 20.55 -11.43 -21.42
N ARG A 12 21.80 -11.64 -20.99
CA ARG A 12 22.98 -11.71 -21.88
C ARG A 12 23.51 -13.13 -22.10
N GLY A 13 22.85 -14.15 -21.54
CA GLY A 13 23.24 -15.56 -21.65
C GLY A 13 22.40 -16.45 -20.73
N ASN A 14 22.70 -17.75 -20.72
CA ASN A 14 21.96 -18.74 -19.91
C ASN A 14 22.69 -19.16 -18.63
N ASP A 15 24.02 -18.99 -18.55
CA ASP A 15 24.81 -19.51 -17.43
C ASP A 15 25.05 -18.39 -16.40
N GLY A 16 24.36 -18.47 -15.27
CA GLY A 16 24.60 -17.61 -14.10
C GLY A 16 25.79 -18.10 -13.25
N VAL A 17 26.23 -17.26 -12.32
CA VAL A 17 27.35 -17.57 -11.41
C VAL A 17 26.83 -17.78 -9.99
N SER A 18 27.02 -18.95 -9.40
CA SER A 18 26.75 -19.14 -7.97
C SER A 18 27.72 -18.30 -7.13
N ILE A 19 27.21 -17.49 -6.20
CA ILE A 19 28.02 -16.58 -5.40
C ILE A 19 28.63 -17.33 -4.21
N GLY A 20 29.95 -17.33 -4.07
CA GLY A 20 30.66 -17.90 -2.92
C GLY A 20 31.17 -16.88 -1.90
N SER A 21 31.45 -15.66 -2.37
CA SER A 21 31.75 -14.50 -1.52
C SER A 21 31.49 -13.22 -2.29
N VAL A 22 31.27 -12.11 -1.59
CA VAL A 22 31.03 -10.79 -2.19
C VAL A 22 32.05 -9.79 -1.70
N VAL A 23 32.73 -9.13 -2.64
CA VAL A 23 33.56 -7.96 -2.39
C VAL A 23 32.85 -6.75 -2.99
N VAL A 24 32.60 -5.72 -2.18
CA VAL A 24 31.92 -4.50 -2.64
C VAL A 24 32.91 -3.35 -2.68
N ASP A 25 33.03 -2.72 -3.85
CA ASP A 25 33.71 -1.43 -4.04
C ASP A 25 32.66 -0.35 -4.25
N ALA A 26 32.51 0.54 -3.28
CA ALA A 26 31.49 1.59 -3.31
C ALA A 26 32.00 2.86 -2.59
N PRO A 27 31.65 4.06 -3.09
CA PRO A 27 31.94 5.29 -2.38
C PRO A 27 31.19 5.35 -1.04
N GLY A 28 31.75 6.06 -0.04
CA GLY A 28 31.15 6.15 1.30
C GLY A 28 29.73 6.74 1.32
N THR A 29 29.36 7.57 0.33
CA THR A 29 27.99 8.08 0.15
C THR A 29 26.97 6.99 -0.22
N CYS A 30 27.42 5.80 -0.62
CA CYS A 30 26.60 4.66 -1.00
C CYS A 30 26.63 3.53 0.05
N ALA A 31 26.88 3.87 1.32
CA ALA A 31 26.97 2.89 2.41
C ALA A 31 25.73 1.99 2.55
N ASN A 32 24.52 2.54 2.34
CA ASN A 32 23.28 1.74 2.38
C ASN A 32 23.23 0.72 1.24
N ALA A 33 23.66 1.08 0.03
CA ALA A 33 23.77 0.15 -1.09
C ALA A 33 24.81 -0.94 -0.77
N ALA A 34 25.98 -0.56 -0.25
CA ALA A 34 27.03 -1.50 0.12
C ALA A 34 26.58 -2.50 1.20
N ALA A 35 25.78 -2.06 2.18
CA ALA A 35 25.20 -2.94 3.20
C ALA A 35 24.30 -4.03 2.58
N VAL A 36 23.44 -3.65 1.63
CA VAL A 36 22.57 -4.58 0.90
C VAL A 36 23.40 -5.59 0.12
N LEU A 37 24.42 -5.11 -0.61
CA LEU A 37 25.28 -5.93 -1.46
C LEU A 37 26.14 -6.92 -0.66
N THR A 38 26.63 -6.51 0.50
CA THR A 38 27.42 -7.39 1.38
C THR A 38 26.57 -8.51 1.99
N SER A 39 25.25 -8.30 2.10
CA SER A 39 24.30 -9.30 2.61
C SER A 39 23.71 -10.24 1.55
N LEU A 40 24.21 -10.21 0.31
CA LEU A 40 23.74 -11.14 -0.73
C LEU A 40 23.98 -12.59 -0.28
N PRO A 41 23.04 -13.52 -0.57
CA PRO A 41 23.21 -14.91 -0.18
C PRO A 41 24.42 -15.53 -0.89
N THR A 42 25.12 -16.42 -0.18
CA THR A 42 26.33 -17.11 -0.66
C THR A 42 26.23 -18.62 -0.47
N THR A 43 27.02 -19.37 -1.23
CA THR A 43 27.09 -20.84 -1.19
C THR A 43 28.54 -21.31 -1.09
N ASP A 44 28.80 -22.41 -0.38
CA ASP A 44 30.17 -22.91 -0.14
C ASP A 44 30.95 -23.27 -1.41
N ARG A 45 30.27 -23.52 -2.53
CA ARG A 45 30.87 -23.90 -3.82
C ARG A 45 30.79 -22.80 -4.88
N GLY A 46 30.36 -21.60 -4.50
CA GLY A 46 30.26 -20.47 -5.41
C GLY A 46 31.61 -19.79 -5.69
N GLU A 47 31.61 -18.91 -6.68
CA GLU A 47 32.77 -18.10 -7.07
C GLU A 47 32.82 -16.77 -6.29
N PRO A 48 34.00 -16.18 -6.07
CA PRO A 48 34.09 -14.82 -5.56
C PRO A 48 33.52 -13.82 -6.59
N VAL A 49 32.58 -13.00 -6.15
CA VAL A 49 31.95 -11.95 -6.96
C VAL A 49 32.40 -10.58 -6.48
N THR A 50 32.70 -9.69 -7.43
CA THR A 50 32.97 -8.28 -7.17
C THR A 50 31.77 -7.44 -7.58
N VAL A 51 31.28 -6.58 -6.70
CA VAL A 51 30.25 -5.59 -7.00
C VAL A 51 30.84 -4.19 -6.93
N VAL A 52 30.83 -3.47 -8.04
CA VAL A 52 31.30 -2.09 -8.15
C VAL A 52 30.11 -1.14 -8.18
N VAL A 53 30.14 -0.10 -7.37
CA VAL A 53 29.10 0.95 -7.31
C VAL A 53 29.72 2.29 -7.65
N GLU A 54 29.16 2.95 -8.65
CA GLU A 54 29.62 4.24 -9.16
C GLU A 54 28.48 5.25 -9.17
N ILE A 55 28.81 6.51 -8.86
CA ILE A 55 27.89 7.64 -9.03
C ILE A 55 28.29 8.43 -10.27
N SER A 56 27.37 8.51 -11.23
CA SER A 56 27.47 9.30 -12.44
C SER A 56 26.29 10.29 -12.50
N PRO A 57 26.44 11.51 -11.94
CA PRO A 57 25.37 12.49 -11.91
C PRO A 57 24.93 12.93 -13.31
N GLY A 58 23.70 13.43 -13.42
CA GLY A 58 23.15 13.98 -14.67
C GLY A 58 22.14 13.07 -15.39
N GLY A 59 21.93 11.84 -14.90
CA GLY A 59 20.81 10.99 -15.28
C GLY A 59 19.52 11.31 -14.51
N PRO A 60 18.42 10.57 -14.76
CA PRO A 60 17.20 10.67 -13.98
C PRO A 60 17.46 10.46 -12.48
N SER A 61 16.81 11.25 -11.63
CA SER A 61 16.86 11.07 -10.17
C SER A 61 16.46 9.65 -9.80
N GLU A 62 17.15 9.05 -8.81
CA GLU A 62 16.95 7.67 -8.36
C GLU A 62 17.19 6.60 -9.45
N GLY A 63 17.72 7.01 -10.62
CA GLY A 63 18.00 6.13 -11.75
C GLY A 63 19.32 5.38 -11.61
N TYR A 64 19.37 4.19 -12.21
CA TYR A 64 20.56 3.35 -12.23
C TYR A 64 20.64 2.48 -13.48
N ARG A 65 21.87 2.06 -13.80
CA ARG A 65 22.19 0.96 -14.71
C ARG A 65 22.92 -0.12 -13.92
N LEU A 66 22.43 -1.35 -13.99
CA LEU A 66 23.07 -2.54 -13.44
C LEU A 66 23.54 -3.44 -14.59
N THR A 67 24.81 -3.81 -14.61
CA THR A 67 25.37 -4.78 -15.58
C THR A 67 26.03 -5.91 -14.82
N VAL A 68 25.73 -7.15 -15.21
CA VAL A 68 26.30 -8.36 -14.62
C VAL A 68 26.99 -9.17 -15.70
N GLU A 69 28.31 -9.31 -15.58
CA GLU A 69 29.19 -9.99 -16.54
C GLU A 69 30.16 -10.90 -15.79
N GLY A 70 29.94 -12.22 -15.91
CA GLY A 70 30.70 -13.22 -15.17
C GLY A 70 30.60 -13.00 -13.66
N THR A 71 31.76 -12.88 -13.00
CA THR A 71 31.88 -12.64 -11.55
C THR A 71 31.82 -11.17 -11.16
N THR A 72 31.50 -10.26 -12.08
CA THR A 72 31.46 -8.82 -11.81
C THR A 72 30.06 -8.25 -12.04
N ALA A 73 29.53 -7.56 -11.03
CA ALA A 73 28.35 -6.72 -11.16
C ALA A 73 28.75 -5.24 -11.01
N THR A 74 28.27 -4.38 -11.91
CA THR A 74 28.52 -2.93 -11.86
C THR A 74 27.19 -2.19 -11.78
N ILE A 75 27.05 -1.32 -10.78
CA ILE A 75 25.90 -0.41 -10.60
C ILE A 75 26.39 1.01 -10.82
N THR A 76 25.98 1.63 -11.92
CA THR A 76 26.21 3.07 -12.17
C THR A 76 24.91 3.81 -11.93
N ALA A 77 24.87 4.73 -10.96
CA ALA A 77 23.66 5.42 -10.54
C ALA A 77 23.78 6.94 -10.60
N SER A 78 22.65 7.63 -10.77
CA SER A 78 22.61 9.10 -10.80
C SER A 78 22.90 9.73 -9.43
N ASP A 79 22.52 9.04 -8.35
CA ASP A 79 22.60 9.50 -6.97
C ASP A 79 22.63 8.29 -6.00
N PRO A 80 22.87 8.51 -4.69
CA PRO A 80 22.90 7.42 -3.71
C PRO A 80 21.60 6.59 -3.61
N ALA A 81 20.43 7.16 -3.91
CA ALA A 81 19.17 6.43 -3.89
C ALA A 81 19.06 5.49 -5.10
N GLY A 82 19.49 5.93 -6.28
CA GLY A 82 19.62 5.07 -7.45
C GLY A 82 20.59 3.91 -7.22
N ALA A 83 21.72 4.17 -6.54
CA ALA A 83 22.67 3.11 -6.19
C ALA A 83 22.04 2.07 -5.24
N PHE A 84 21.28 2.54 -4.25
CA PHE A 84 20.53 1.68 -3.35
C PHE A 84 19.48 0.84 -4.11
N TYR A 85 18.70 1.43 -5.02
CA TYR A 85 17.70 0.69 -5.81
C TYR A 85 18.31 -0.28 -6.83
N GLY A 86 19.50 0.03 -7.36
CA GLY A 86 20.31 -0.92 -8.12
C GLY A 86 20.72 -2.13 -7.29
N ALA A 87 21.15 -1.89 -6.05
CA ALA A 87 21.48 -2.96 -5.11
C ALA A 87 20.25 -3.81 -4.72
N GLN A 88 19.07 -3.19 -4.52
CA GLN A 88 17.83 -3.94 -4.30
C GLN A 88 17.50 -4.86 -5.47
N THR A 89 17.67 -4.36 -6.70
CA THR A 89 17.41 -5.12 -7.92
C THR A 89 18.37 -6.30 -8.05
N LEU A 90 19.66 -6.09 -7.77
CA LEU A 90 20.65 -7.17 -7.74
C LEU A 90 20.30 -8.22 -6.68
N ARG A 91 19.90 -7.81 -5.48
CA ARG A 91 19.44 -8.75 -4.44
C ARG A 91 18.25 -9.58 -4.90
N SER A 92 17.25 -8.96 -5.51
CA SER A 92 16.06 -9.68 -5.99
C SER A 92 16.37 -10.63 -7.15
N LEU A 93 17.33 -10.29 -8.02
CA LEU A 93 17.81 -11.20 -9.07
C LEU A 93 18.46 -12.45 -8.48
N VAL A 94 19.32 -12.28 -7.47
CA VAL A 94 20.02 -13.38 -6.80
C VAL A 94 19.05 -14.28 -6.01
N GLN A 95 18.00 -13.70 -5.44
CA GLN A 95 16.99 -14.43 -4.66
C GLN A 95 15.94 -15.14 -5.52
N ALA A 96 15.77 -14.76 -6.79
CA ALA A 96 14.67 -15.25 -7.63
C ALA A 96 14.67 -16.77 -7.81
N ASP A 97 15.85 -17.39 -7.86
CA ASP A 97 16.00 -18.83 -8.09
C ASP A 97 16.43 -19.60 -6.82
N GLY A 98 16.49 -18.94 -5.65
CA GLY A 98 16.80 -19.58 -4.36
C GLY A 98 18.25 -20.08 -4.17
N ASP A 99 19.02 -20.20 -5.26
CA ASP A 99 20.34 -20.84 -5.27
C ASP A 99 21.52 -19.86 -5.13
N GLY A 100 21.24 -18.56 -4.92
CA GLY A 100 22.29 -17.54 -4.84
C GLY A 100 23.05 -17.37 -6.15
N VAL A 101 22.35 -17.55 -7.28
CA VAL A 101 22.91 -17.46 -8.63
C VAL A 101 22.77 -16.04 -9.14
N LEU A 102 23.87 -15.50 -9.64
CA LEU A 102 23.98 -14.18 -10.25
C LEU A 102 23.75 -14.31 -11.77
N PRO A 103 22.61 -13.84 -12.32
CA PRO A 103 22.32 -14.01 -13.74
C PRO A 103 23.01 -12.94 -14.61
N PRO A 104 23.53 -13.28 -15.81
CA PRO A 104 24.12 -12.31 -16.72
C PRO A 104 23.05 -11.40 -17.31
N VAL A 105 22.99 -10.15 -16.87
CA VAL A 105 21.93 -9.20 -17.24
C VAL A 105 22.45 -7.79 -17.46
N THR A 106 21.65 -7.00 -18.15
CA THR A 106 21.71 -5.53 -18.11
C THR A 106 20.34 -5.00 -17.75
N VAL A 107 20.31 -4.09 -16.77
CA VAL A 107 19.12 -3.39 -16.34
C VAL A 107 19.37 -1.89 -16.43
N GLU A 108 18.42 -1.16 -17.01
CA GLU A 108 18.39 0.30 -17.02
C GLU A 108 17.02 0.74 -16.50
N ASP A 109 17.02 1.54 -15.44
CA ASP A 109 15.82 1.72 -14.65
C ASP A 109 15.80 3.06 -13.90
N HIS A 110 14.60 3.58 -13.69
CA HIS A 110 14.31 4.80 -12.94
C HIS A 110 12.79 4.89 -12.65
N PRO A 111 12.37 5.58 -11.58
CA PRO A 111 10.95 5.76 -11.28
C PRO A 111 10.28 6.76 -12.22
N GLU A 112 8.98 6.57 -12.49
CA GLU A 112 8.13 7.61 -13.10
C GLU A 112 7.77 8.69 -12.09
N LEU A 113 7.34 8.28 -10.90
CA LEU A 113 6.81 9.17 -9.87
C LEU A 113 7.87 9.49 -8.81
N ARG A 114 7.98 10.78 -8.48
CA ARG A 114 8.92 11.29 -7.47
C ARG A 114 8.55 10.86 -6.05
N TRP A 115 7.26 10.78 -5.74
CA TRP A 115 6.75 10.37 -4.42
C TRP A 115 6.02 9.04 -4.52
N ARG A 116 6.52 8.04 -3.80
CA ARG A 116 5.99 6.67 -3.87
C ARG A 116 6.02 6.08 -2.47
N GLY A 117 4.88 5.79 -1.89
CA GLY A 117 4.89 5.38 -0.50
C GLY A 117 3.57 4.96 0.10
N THR A 118 3.54 5.02 1.43
CA THR A 118 2.36 4.75 2.23
C THR A 118 2.10 5.87 3.22
N ILE A 119 0.83 6.07 3.55
CA ILE A 119 0.39 6.92 4.65
C ILE A 119 -0.32 6.06 5.67
N GLU A 120 0.19 6.00 6.91
CA GLU A 120 -0.50 5.30 8.02
C GLU A 120 -1.66 6.18 8.49
N GLY A 121 -2.71 6.31 7.68
CA GLY A 121 -3.79 7.27 7.86
C GLY A 121 -5.15 6.66 8.20
N PHE A 122 -5.20 5.35 8.40
CA PHE A 122 -6.41 4.60 8.76
C PHE A 122 -6.85 4.85 10.21
N TYR A 123 -8.13 4.63 10.46
CA TYR A 123 -8.71 4.58 11.80
C TYR A 123 -8.60 3.18 12.41
N GLY A 124 -8.49 3.11 13.74
CA GLY A 124 -8.30 1.86 14.49
C GLY A 124 -6.88 1.70 15.03
N PRO A 125 -6.56 0.51 15.59
CA PRO A 125 -5.27 0.29 16.26
C PRO A 125 -4.10 0.63 15.34
N PRO A 126 -3.21 1.56 15.73
CA PRO A 126 -2.06 1.92 14.91
C PRO A 126 -1.09 0.74 14.78
N TRP A 127 -0.25 0.78 13.75
CA TRP A 127 0.80 -0.22 13.61
C TRP A 127 1.74 -0.19 14.82
N SER A 128 2.18 -1.38 15.24
CA SER A 128 3.19 -1.45 16.29
C SER A 128 4.51 -0.88 15.79
N HIS A 129 5.39 -0.52 16.72
CA HIS A 129 6.74 -0.04 16.36
C HIS A 129 7.52 -1.05 15.52
N ALA A 130 7.39 -2.35 15.83
CA ALA A 130 8.02 -3.42 15.06
C ALA A 130 7.45 -3.52 13.64
N ASP A 131 6.13 -3.35 13.49
CA ASP A 131 5.47 -3.36 12.18
C ASP A 131 5.97 -2.20 11.32
N ARG A 132 6.08 -0.99 11.88
CA ARG A 132 6.60 0.20 11.20
C ARG A 132 8.06 0.03 10.75
N LEU A 133 8.92 -0.51 11.61
CA LEU A 133 10.31 -0.84 11.25
C LEU A 133 10.37 -1.85 10.11
N SER A 134 9.53 -2.90 10.18
CA SER A 134 9.46 -3.91 9.13
C SER A 134 8.91 -3.35 7.81
N HIS A 135 7.94 -2.44 7.89
CA HIS A 135 7.37 -1.74 6.73
C HIS A 135 8.39 -0.84 6.04
N LEU A 136 9.18 -0.08 6.80
CA LEU A 136 10.24 0.77 6.25
C LEU A 136 11.31 -0.03 5.51
N GLU A 137 11.64 -1.23 6.00
CA GLU A 137 12.49 -2.15 5.27
C GLU A 137 11.80 -2.63 3.99
N PHE A 138 10.56 -3.13 4.09
CA PHE A 138 9.76 -3.55 2.93
C PHE A 138 9.67 -2.45 1.85
N ALA A 139 9.42 -1.20 2.24
CA ALA A 139 9.32 -0.05 1.36
C ALA A 139 10.61 0.17 0.57
N GLY A 140 11.77 0.21 1.25
CA GLY A 140 13.07 0.33 0.60
C GLY A 140 13.35 -0.82 -0.38
N ARG A 141 12.99 -2.06 -0.01
CA ARG A 141 13.13 -3.23 -0.89
C ARG A 141 12.30 -3.14 -2.17
N HIS A 142 11.14 -2.51 -2.10
CA HIS A 142 10.22 -2.33 -3.23
C HIS A 142 10.34 -0.93 -3.86
N LYS A 143 11.43 -0.20 -3.58
CA LYS A 143 11.72 1.13 -4.17
C LYS A 143 10.65 2.20 -3.90
N LEU A 144 9.86 2.02 -2.84
CA LEU A 144 9.06 3.08 -2.25
C LEU A 144 10.00 4.00 -1.46
N ASN A 145 9.78 5.30 -1.54
CA ASN A 145 10.64 6.32 -0.93
C ASN A 145 9.91 7.23 0.05
N THR A 146 8.66 6.94 0.41
CA THR A 146 7.89 7.79 1.33
C THR A 146 7.13 6.94 2.34
N TYR A 147 7.19 7.32 3.61
CA TYR A 147 6.33 6.81 4.67
C TYR A 147 5.83 8.00 5.48
N VAL A 148 4.51 8.16 5.55
CA VAL A 148 3.87 9.23 6.32
C VAL A 148 3.38 8.68 7.64
N TYR A 149 3.93 9.18 8.73
CA TYR A 149 3.49 8.92 10.09
C TYR A 149 2.29 9.83 10.40
N ALA A 150 1.07 9.30 10.23
CA ALA A 150 -0.19 9.99 10.51
C ALA A 150 -1.23 9.14 11.28
N PRO A 151 -0.83 8.28 12.25
CA PRO A 151 -1.77 7.41 12.95
C PRO A 151 -2.84 8.23 13.67
N LYS A 152 -4.11 8.06 13.27
CA LYS A 152 -5.23 8.86 13.78
C LYS A 152 -5.46 8.69 15.30
N ASP A 153 -5.07 7.54 15.84
CA ASP A 153 -5.18 7.19 17.27
C ASP A 153 -3.93 7.54 18.10
N ASP A 154 -2.87 8.10 17.51
CA ASP A 154 -1.79 8.76 18.28
C ASP A 154 -2.31 10.11 18.80
N PRO A 155 -2.44 10.28 20.14
CA PRO A 155 -3.00 11.50 20.67
C PRO A 155 -2.10 12.72 20.38
N TYR A 156 -0.77 12.56 20.36
CA TYR A 156 0.19 13.67 20.15
C TYR A 156 0.24 14.16 18.69
N HIS A 157 -0.28 13.36 17.77
CA HIS A 157 -0.45 13.71 16.36
C HIS A 157 -1.67 14.63 16.15
N ARG A 158 -2.77 14.41 16.88
CA ARG A 158 -4.07 15.05 16.65
C ARG A 158 -4.70 15.71 17.88
N LYS A 159 -5.20 14.92 18.84
CA LYS A 159 -6.01 15.44 19.98
C LYS A 159 -5.20 16.31 20.95
N GLN A 160 -3.96 15.92 21.21
CA GLN A 160 -3.00 16.56 22.10
C GLN A 160 -1.83 17.16 21.30
N TRP A 161 -2.10 17.70 20.10
CA TRP A 161 -1.05 18.25 19.23
C TRP A 161 -0.25 19.41 19.85
N ARG A 162 -0.72 20.02 20.95
CA ARG A 162 0.05 21.04 21.68
C ARG A 162 1.12 20.43 22.59
N GLU A 163 0.92 19.20 23.04
CA GLU A 163 1.80 18.54 24.00
C GLU A 163 3.03 17.97 23.28
N PRO A 164 4.25 18.16 23.80
CA PRO A 164 5.44 17.52 23.22
C PRO A 164 5.36 16.00 23.37
N TYR A 165 6.04 15.26 22.48
CA TYR A 165 6.18 13.82 22.68
C TYR A 165 6.97 13.53 23.96
N PRO A 166 6.54 12.56 24.78
CA PRO A 166 7.36 12.04 25.87
C PRO A 166 8.69 11.49 25.33
N PRO A 167 9.79 11.55 26.11
CA PRO A 167 11.11 11.14 25.64
C PRO A 167 11.16 9.74 25.01
N ALA A 168 10.49 8.75 25.62
CA ALA A 168 10.49 7.38 25.10
C ALA A 168 9.76 7.23 23.75
N GLU A 169 8.69 8.01 23.52
CA GLU A 169 8.00 8.00 22.22
C GLU A 169 8.78 8.80 21.17
N LEU A 170 9.45 9.88 21.59
CA LEU A 170 10.36 10.63 20.72
C LEU A 170 11.55 9.78 20.27
N ASP A 171 12.12 8.97 21.16
CA ASP A 171 13.20 8.02 20.83
C ASP A 171 12.75 7.00 19.78
N ARG A 172 11.50 6.50 19.89
CA ARG A 172 10.92 5.62 18.87
C ARG A 172 10.77 6.31 17.52
N ILE A 173 10.31 7.56 17.48
CA ILE A 173 10.26 8.35 16.24
C ILE A 173 11.67 8.48 15.63
N GLY A 174 12.69 8.75 16.46
CA GLY A 174 14.09 8.79 16.03
C GLY A 174 14.60 7.48 15.44
N GLU A 175 14.21 6.35 16.04
CA GLU A 175 14.53 5.01 15.52
C GLU A 175 13.88 4.77 14.15
N LEU A 176 12.61 5.13 13.99
CA LEU A 176 11.90 5.03 12.71
C LEU A 176 12.54 5.93 11.65
N ALA A 177 12.88 7.18 11.98
CA ALA A 177 13.56 8.09 11.08
C ALA A 177 14.92 7.54 10.63
N ALA A 178 15.68 6.93 11.55
CA ALA A 178 16.94 6.27 11.22
C ALA A 178 16.74 5.04 10.32
N ALA A 179 15.71 4.23 10.57
CA ALA A 179 15.36 3.09 9.71
C ALA A 179 14.96 3.55 8.30
N ALA A 180 14.13 4.59 8.20
CA ALA A 180 13.72 5.17 6.94
C ALA A 180 14.93 5.65 6.11
N ARG A 181 15.88 6.36 6.73
CA ARG A 181 17.12 6.79 6.05
C ARG A 181 17.96 5.61 5.53
N ARG A 182 18.06 4.51 6.27
CA ARG A 182 18.77 3.29 5.81
C ARG A 182 18.09 2.65 4.59
N SER A 183 16.78 2.78 4.51
CA SER A 183 15.95 2.26 3.41
C SER A 183 15.75 3.23 2.25
N HIS A 184 16.38 4.42 2.26
CA HIS A 184 16.10 5.52 1.32
C HIS A 184 14.60 5.88 1.26
N VAL A 185 13.95 5.88 2.42
CA VAL A 185 12.57 6.31 2.62
C VAL A 185 12.57 7.66 3.34
N ARG A 186 11.81 8.62 2.82
CA ARG A 186 11.46 9.88 3.45
C ARG A 186 10.44 9.61 4.54
N PHE A 187 10.84 9.86 5.78
CA PHE A 187 9.94 9.82 6.93
C PHE A 187 9.25 11.18 7.05
N VAL A 188 7.96 11.22 6.69
CA VAL A 188 7.14 12.43 6.79
C VAL A 188 6.36 12.39 8.10
N PHE A 189 6.63 13.33 9.00
CA PHE A 189 5.88 13.43 10.25
C PHE A 189 4.69 14.39 10.08
N ALA A 190 3.48 13.89 10.25
CA ALA A 190 2.27 14.68 10.13
C ALA A 190 1.79 15.21 11.49
N VAL A 191 1.10 16.36 11.50
CA VAL A 191 0.33 16.88 12.64
C VAL A 191 -1.04 17.32 12.16
N SER A 192 -2.10 16.97 12.89
CA SER A 192 -3.48 17.36 12.61
C SER A 192 -4.02 18.35 13.66
N PRO A 193 -3.71 19.66 13.57
CA PRO A 193 -4.05 20.61 14.63
C PRO A 193 -5.51 21.11 14.57
N GLY A 194 -6.20 20.87 13.44
CA GLY A 194 -7.45 21.55 13.10
C GLY A 194 -8.67 21.27 13.97
N LEU A 195 -8.63 20.29 14.87
CA LEU A 195 -9.73 20.03 15.81
C LEU A 195 -9.92 21.15 16.83
N SER A 196 -8.85 21.88 17.16
CA SER A 196 -8.90 22.84 18.28
C SER A 196 -7.97 24.03 18.15
N MET A 197 -7.09 24.09 17.14
CA MET A 197 -6.20 25.23 16.94
C MET A 197 -7.01 26.51 16.72
N VAL A 198 -6.61 27.60 17.37
CA VAL A 198 -7.01 28.96 17.01
C VAL A 198 -5.95 29.47 16.04
N TYR A 199 -6.25 29.47 14.74
CA TYR A 199 -5.24 29.68 13.70
C TYR A 199 -4.60 31.08 13.73
N SER A 200 -5.34 32.06 14.23
CA SER A 200 -4.92 33.46 14.38
C SER A 200 -4.10 33.74 15.64
N ASP A 201 -4.01 32.79 16.58
CA ASP A 201 -3.26 32.96 17.82
C ASP A 201 -1.76 32.63 17.63
N PRO A 202 -0.84 33.59 17.80
CA PRO A 202 0.59 33.35 17.69
C PRO A 202 1.11 32.31 18.69
N ALA A 203 0.48 32.17 19.87
CA ALA A 203 0.91 31.19 20.87
C ALA A 203 0.68 29.75 20.39
N GLU A 204 -0.40 29.51 19.65
CA GLU A 204 -0.71 28.22 19.03
C GLU A 204 0.33 27.85 17.96
N LEU A 205 0.73 28.83 17.15
CA LEU A 205 1.78 28.65 16.14
C LEU A 205 3.13 28.30 16.79
N GLU A 206 3.52 28.98 17.88
CA GLU A 206 4.77 28.66 18.58
C GLU A 206 4.76 27.23 19.17
N LEU A 207 3.62 26.75 19.66
CA LEU A 207 3.48 25.35 20.11
C LEU A 207 3.63 24.36 18.95
N LEU A 208 3.03 24.65 17.79
CA LEU A 208 3.16 23.82 16.60
C LEU A 208 4.61 23.75 16.13
N VAL A 209 5.27 24.90 16.00
CA VAL A 209 6.67 24.99 15.58
C VAL A 209 7.58 24.26 16.56
N ALA A 210 7.39 24.44 17.87
CA ALA A 210 8.18 23.75 18.89
C ALA A 210 8.05 22.22 18.79
N LYS A 211 6.85 21.69 18.52
CA LYS A 211 6.66 20.25 18.27
C LYS A 211 7.40 19.79 17.01
N LEU A 212 7.29 20.54 15.91
CA LEU A 212 7.97 20.20 14.65
C LEU A 212 9.50 20.24 14.83
N GLU A 213 10.03 21.21 15.56
CA GLU A 213 11.45 21.27 15.91
C GLU A 213 11.86 20.11 16.82
N GLN A 214 11.00 19.68 17.75
CA GLN A 214 11.23 18.51 18.60
C GLN A 214 11.45 17.25 17.75
N VAL A 215 10.58 16.95 16.79
CA VAL A 215 10.74 15.76 15.92
C VAL A 215 11.92 15.91 14.96
N ARG A 216 12.23 17.14 14.51
CA ARG A 216 13.44 17.40 13.71
C ARG A 216 14.72 17.10 14.48
N SER A 217 14.72 17.31 15.80
CA SER A 217 15.89 17.02 16.64
C SER A 217 16.29 15.54 16.66
N VAL A 218 15.35 14.63 16.33
CA VAL A 218 15.60 13.19 16.20
C VAL A 218 15.74 12.71 14.73
N GLY A 219 15.90 13.65 13.80
CA GLY A 219 16.28 13.38 12.42
C GLY A 219 15.11 13.21 11.44
N VAL A 220 13.93 13.74 11.78
CA VAL A 220 12.83 13.88 10.82
C VAL A 220 13.02 15.19 10.04
N ASP A 221 13.08 15.13 8.71
CA ASP A 221 13.30 16.30 7.86
C ASP A 221 12.02 16.83 7.19
N ASP A 222 11.14 15.90 6.80
CA ASP A 222 9.90 16.21 6.08
C ASP A 222 8.73 16.22 7.06
N VAL A 223 7.88 17.24 6.96
CA VAL A 223 6.71 17.42 7.83
C VAL A 223 5.45 17.66 7.01
N ALA A 224 4.30 17.36 7.62
CA ALA A 224 3.00 17.62 7.02
C ALA A 224 1.99 18.22 7.99
N LEU A 225 1.08 19.04 7.45
CA LEU A 225 -0.05 19.61 8.19
C LEU A 225 -1.36 19.08 7.63
N LEU A 226 -2.16 18.48 8.50
CA LEU A 226 -3.38 17.77 8.14
C LEU A 226 -4.61 18.53 8.64
N PHE A 227 -5.44 18.97 7.70
CA PHE A 227 -6.72 19.64 7.95
C PHE A 227 -7.91 18.82 7.42
N ASP A 228 -7.73 17.50 7.28
CA ASP A 228 -8.78 16.52 7.00
C ASP A 228 -9.67 16.26 8.23
N ASP A 229 -10.91 15.84 7.99
CA ASP A 229 -11.87 15.43 9.04
C ASP A 229 -12.08 16.47 10.16
N ILE A 230 -12.22 17.74 9.78
CA ILE A 230 -12.58 18.86 10.66
C ILE A 230 -13.77 19.65 10.06
N PRO A 231 -14.49 20.46 10.86
CA PRO A 231 -15.52 21.34 10.31
C PRO A 231 -14.98 22.25 9.18
N PRO A 232 -15.73 22.44 8.08
CA PRO A 232 -15.29 23.25 6.94
C PRO A 232 -15.24 24.75 7.25
N ASP A 233 -16.01 25.19 8.24
CA ASP A 233 -16.09 26.59 8.68
C ASP A 233 -15.22 26.83 9.92
N LEU A 234 -14.72 28.06 10.06
CA LEU A 234 -13.95 28.48 11.23
C LEU A 234 -14.85 28.52 12.47
N SER A 235 -14.44 27.84 13.54
CA SER A 235 -15.22 27.69 14.77
C SER A 235 -14.92 28.75 15.84
N HIS A 236 -13.78 29.44 15.75
CA HIS A 236 -13.35 30.45 16.73
C HIS A 236 -13.65 31.87 16.24
N GLU A 237 -14.22 32.71 17.10
CA GLU A 237 -14.53 34.10 16.77
C GLU A 237 -13.30 34.91 16.33
N ALA A 238 -12.14 34.65 16.94
CA ALA A 238 -10.87 35.29 16.58
C ALA A 238 -10.44 34.94 15.14
N ASP A 239 -10.61 33.69 14.73
CA ASP A 239 -10.27 33.24 13.38
C ASP A 239 -11.25 33.80 12.36
N VAL A 240 -12.54 33.85 12.69
CA VAL A 240 -13.54 34.52 11.85
C VAL A 240 -13.20 35.99 11.65
N ALA A 241 -12.80 36.70 12.71
CA ALA A 241 -12.39 38.10 12.62
C ALA A 241 -11.12 38.31 11.78
N ALA A 242 -10.17 37.36 11.83
CA ALA A 242 -8.89 37.45 11.12
C ALA A 242 -8.98 37.04 9.64
N PHE A 243 -9.76 35.99 9.33
CA PHE A 243 -9.76 35.34 8.02
C PHE A 243 -11.08 35.49 7.25
N GLY A 244 -12.15 35.92 7.93
CA GLY A 244 -13.51 36.05 7.39
C GLY A 244 -14.40 34.84 7.63
N ASP A 245 -15.69 34.98 7.30
CA ASP A 245 -16.75 33.98 7.45
C ASP A 245 -17.36 33.54 6.10
N ALA A 246 -16.81 34.00 4.98
CA ALA A 246 -17.26 33.56 3.66
C ALA A 246 -17.01 32.05 3.46
N PRO A 247 -17.81 31.35 2.62
CA PRO A 247 -17.58 29.94 2.33
C PRO A 247 -16.13 29.67 1.93
N GLY A 248 -15.50 28.70 2.60
CA GLY A 248 -14.09 28.34 2.34
C GLY A 248 -13.04 29.17 3.09
N SER A 249 -13.41 30.14 3.94
CA SER A 249 -12.44 31.01 4.64
C SER A 249 -11.42 30.26 5.49
N ALA A 250 -11.72 29.03 5.93
CA ALA A 250 -10.76 28.14 6.58
C ALA A 250 -9.48 27.90 5.75
N ALA A 251 -9.57 27.89 4.41
CA ALA A 251 -8.41 27.74 3.53
C ALA A 251 -7.37 28.86 3.73
N ARG A 252 -7.82 30.09 4.02
CA ARG A 252 -6.92 31.23 4.30
C ARG A 252 -6.15 31.02 5.60
N ALA A 253 -6.85 30.54 6.63
CA ALA A 253 -6.26 30.21 7.91
C ALA A 253 -5.23 29.08 7.79
N HIS A 254 -5.58 28.00 7.09
CA HIS A 254 -4.68 26.87 6.83
C HIS A 254 -3.44 27.31 6.03
N ALA A 255 -3.63 28.11 4.96
CA ALA A 255 -2.53 28.65 4.17
C ALA A 255 -1.59 29.55 4.99
N ALA A 256 -2.14 30.38 5.88
CA ALA A 256 -1.36 31.24 6.77
C ALA A 256 -0.49 30.43 7.76
N VAL A 257 -1.04 29.34 8.32
CA VAL A 257 -0.26 28.42 9.16
C VAL A 257 0.83 27.73 8.36
N CYS A 258 0.52 27.19 7.18
CA CYS A 258 1.52 26.55 6.30
C CYS A 258 2.67 27.51 5.97
N ARG A 259 2.36 28.74 5.56
CA ARG A 259 3.34 29.80 5.27
C ARG A 259 4.25 30.07 6.45
N SER A 260 3.65 30.26 7.63
CA SER A 260 4.41 30.53 8.86
C SER A 260 5.33 29.37 9.23
N VAL A 261 4.86 28.12 9.11
CA VAL A 261 5.70 26.94 9.35
C VAL A 261 6.85 26.84 8.35
N ILE A 262 6.61 27.09 7.06
CA ILE A 262 7.66 27.11 6.02
C ILE A 262 8.72 28.17 6.34
N GLU A 263 8.30 29.38 6.69
CA GLU A 263 9.21 30.48 7.05
C GLU A 263 10.06 30.13 8.28
N ARG A 264 9.48 29.48 9.30
CA ARG A 264 10.17 29.12 10.55
C ARG A 264 11.11 27.92 10.37
N LEU A 265 10.69 26.91 9.62
CA LEU A 265 11.49 25.69 9.42
C LEU A 265 12.49 25.80 8.25
N GLY A 266 12.28 26.74 7.33
CA GLY A 266 13.10 26.98 6.15
C GLY A 266 12.97 25.91 5.06
N ARG A 267 11.87 25.16 5.03
CA ARG A 267 11.64 24.04 4.11
C ARG A 267 10.15 23.94 3.72
N PRO A 268 9.83 23.53 2.47
CA PRO A 268 8.46 23.21 2.08
C PRO A 268 7.87 22.05 2.90
N LEU A 269 6.55 21.95 2.94
CA LEU A 269 5.79 20.89 3.61
C LEU A 269 4.74 20.28 2.67
N ILE A 270 4.11 19.19 3.12
CA ILE A 270 2.93 18.61 2.48
C ILE A 270 1.69 18.98 3.31
N MET A 271 0.56 19.24 2.68
CA MET A 271 -0.69 19.48 3.41
C MET A 271 -1.86 18.71 2.80
N VAL A 272 -2.86 18.38 3.62
CA VAL A 272 -4.17 17.97 3.14
C VAL A 272 -5.20 19.03 3.55
N PRO A 273 -5.98 19.57 2.61
CA PRO A 273 -7.02 20.55 2.90
C PRO A 273 -8.25 19.87 3.51
N THR A 274 -9.19 20.65 4.04
CA THR A 274 -10.47 20.08 4.50
C THR A 274 -11.32 19.60 3.33
N ASP A 275 -11.22 20.26 2.18
CA ASP A 275 -11.87 19.86 0.93
C ASP A 275 -10.89 19.01 0.08
N TYR A 276 -10.61 17.78 0.53
CA TYR A 276 -9.55 16.90 -0.03
C TYR A 276 -10.03 15.90 -1.10
N ALA A 277 -11.32 15.89 -1.44
CA ALA A 277 -11.92 14.95 -2.39
C ALA A 277 -12.80 15.68 -3.43
N GLY A 278 -12.71 15.30 -4.70
CA GLY A 278 -13.44 15.91 -5.82
C GLY A 278 -12.52 16.60 -6.83
N THR A 279 -13.03 16.92 -8.01
CA THR A 279 -12.24 17.49 -9.13
C THR A 279 -12.59 18.94 -9.47
N GLU A 280 -13.74 19.43 -9.01
CA GLU A 280 -14.27 20.73 -9.40
C GLU A 280 -13.71 21.87 -8.53
N PRO A 281 -13.74 23.12 -8.99
CA PRO A 281 -13.49 24.29 -8.16
C PRO A 281 -14.53 24.42 -7.03
N THR A 282 -14.08 24.91 -5.89
CA THR A 282 -14.94 25.26 -4.74
C THR A 282 -14.43 26.56 -4.12
N PRO A 283 -15.25 27.31 -3.37
CA PRO A 283 -14.77 28.49 -2.66
C PRO A 283 -13.55 28.21 -1.75
N HIS A 284 -13.48 27.02 -1.14
CA HIS A 284 -12.33 26.60 -0.35
C HIS A 284 -11.07 26.43 -1.22
N ARG A 285 -11.18 25.74 -2.36
CA ARG A 285 -10.05 25.50 -3.27
C ARG A 285 -9.58 26.76 -3.95
N ASP A 286 -10.50 27.64 -4.36
CA ASP A 286 -10.17 28.93 -4.96
C ASP A 286 -9.34 29.81 -3.99
N LEU A 287 -9.73 29.83 -2.71
CA LEU A 287 -8.99 30.53 -1.67
C LEU A 287 -7.66 29.85 -1.35
N LEU A 288 -7.63 28.52 -1.30
CA LEU A 288 -6.41 27.76 -1.06
C LEU A 288 -5.39 28.03 -2.19
N ALA A 289 -5.81 27.93 -3.45
CA ALA A 289 -4.99 28.19 -4.64
C ALA A 289 -4.40 29.60 -4.66
N ALA A 290 -5.13 30.58 -4.11
CA ALA A 290 -4.70 31.97 -4.07
C ALA A 290 -3.70 32.28 -2.94
N GLU A 291 -3.76 31.54 -1.83
CA GLU A 291 -3.10 31.92 -0.57
C GLU A 291 -1.99 30.95 -0.13
N LEU A 292 -2.09 29.67 -0.51
CA LEU A 292 -1.16 28.62 -0.12
C LEU A 292 0.19 28.81 -0.86
N PRO A 293 1.34 28.72 -0.17
CA PRO A 293 2.64 28.86 -0.82
C PRO A 293 2.82 27.84 -1.97
N PRO A 294 3.26 28.28 -3.16
CA PRO A 294 3.27 27.45 -4.38
C PRO A 294 4.14 26.18 -4.29
N GLU A 295 5.12 26.16 -3.38
CA GLU A 295 5.98 25.00 -3.09
C GLU A 295 5.30 23.89 -2.27
N VAL A 296 4.12 24.14 -1.71
CA VAL A 296 3.39 23.13 -0.93
C VAL A 296 2.79 22.07 -1.86
N LEU A 297 3.05 20.80 -1.52
CA LEU A 297 2.38 19.65 -2.12
C LEU A 297 1.04 19.41 -1.42
N VAL A 298 0.00 19.17 -2.21
CA VAL A 298 -1.38 19.01 -1.70
C VAL A 298 -1.85 17.58 -1.89
N TRP A 299 -2.26 16.93 -0.80
CA TRP A 299 -2.91 15.63 -0.86
C TRP A 299 -4.35 15.73 -1.34
N TRP A 300 -4.72 14.78 -2.19
CA TRP A 300 -6.05 14.63 -2.79
C TRP A 300 -6.40 13.15 -2.90
N THR A 301 -7.67 12.77 -2.71
CA THR A 301 -8.08 11.34 -2.66
C THR A 301 -8.72 10.81 -3.94
N GLY A 302 -8.93 11.65 -4.95
CA GLY A 302 -9.72 11.30 -6.14
C GLY A 302 -11.01 12.11 -6.23
N ARG A 303 -11.90 11.72 -7.15
CA ARG A 303 -13.23 12.32 -7.29
C ARG A 303 -14.13 12.16 -6.05
N ASP A 304 -13.77 11.24 -5.15
CA ASP A 304 -14.42 10.97 -3.87
C ASP A 304 -13.35 10.47 -2.87
N ILE A 305 -13.74 10.18 -1.63
CA ILE A 305 -12.84 9.71 -0.56
C ILE A 305 -12.26 8.33 -0.90
N VAL A 306 -13.10 7.40 -1.35
CA VAL A 306 -12.69 6.04 -1.75
C VAL A 306 -13.14 5.79 -3.18
N VAL A 307 -12.17 5.60 -4.08
CA VAL A 307 -12.43 5.43 -5.52
C VAL A 307 -11.85 4.13 -6.06
N GLY A 308 -12.55 3.55 -7.03
CA GLY A 308 -12.11 2.35 -7.75
C GLY A 308 -11.08 2.64 -8.84
N ASP A 309 -11.17 3.83 -9.44
CA ASP A 309 -10.32 4.29 -10.52
C ASP A 309 -10.11 5.81 -10.41
N ILE A 310 -8.99 6.26 -10.95
CA ILE A 310 -8.61 7.66 -11.12
C ILE A 310 -8.10 7.80 -12.54
N THR A 311 -8.71 8.69 -13.31
CA THR A 311 -8.33 8.94 -14.69
C THR A 311 -7.34 10.10 -14.79
N ARG A 312 -6.60 10.16 -15.90
CA ARG A 312 -5.71 11.29 -16.19
C ARG A 312 -6.46 12.63 -16.22
N ALA A 313 -7.67 12.64 -16.79
CA ALA A 313 -8.49 13.84 -16.87
C ALA A 313 -8.90 14.36 -15.48
N GLU A 314 -9.18 13.47 -14.53
CA GLU A 314 -9.51 13.85 -13.15
C GLU A 314 -8.29 14.41 -12.41
N ILE A 315 -7.10 13.84 -12.63
CA ILE A 315 -5.84 14.39 -12.08
C ILE A 315 -5.64 15.83 -12.58
N ASP A 316 -5.79 16.06 -13.89
CA ASP A 316 -5.60 17.39 -14.47
C ASP A 316 -6.67 18.38 -13.97
N ALA A 317 -7.93 17.96 -13.89
CA ALA A 317 -9.03 18.77 -13.39
C ALA A 317 -8.84 19.14 -11.92
N ALA A 318 -8.49 18.16 -11.07
CA ALA A 318 -8.21 18.41 -9.67
C ALA A 318 -7.01 19.35 -9.49
N ALA A 319 -5.89 19.11 -10.18
CA ALA A 319 -4.71 19.95 -10.06
C ALA A 319 -4.96 21.40 -10.54
N ALA A 320 -5.85 21.58 -11.53
CA ALA A 320 -6.32 22.89 -11.95
C ALA A 320 -7.18 23.56 -10.86
N SER A 321 -8.09 22.81 -10.24
CA SER A 321 -8.95 23.29 -9.15
C SER A 321 -8.16 23.70 -7.90
N TYR A 322 -7.20 22.89 -7.47
CA TYR A 322 -6.36 23.22 -6.32
C TYR A 322 -5.33 24.31 -6.62
N GLY A 323 -4.91 24.47 -7.89
CA GLY A 323 -3.82 25.38 -8.24
C GLY A 323 -2.42 24.89 -7.83
N HIS A 324 -2.29 23.69 -7.25
CA HIS A 324 -1.04 23.10 -6.76
C HIS A 324 -0.67 21.79 -7.48
N GLU A 325 0.58 21.35 -7.31
CA GLU A 325 0.97 19.98 -7.66
C GLU A 325 0.36 19.01 -6.65
N LEU A 326 -0.28 17.94 -7.13
CA LEU A 326 -1.02 17.00 -6.30
C LEU A 326 -0.20 15.77 -5.93
N LEU A 327 -0.42 15.27 -4.72
CA LEU A 327 0.00 13.96 -4.27
C LEU A 327 -1.24 13.13 -3.98
N LEU A 328 -1.35 11.92 -4.53
CA LEU A 328 -2.51 11.07 -4.27
C LEU A 328 -2.43 10.45 -2.89
N TRP A 329 -3.38 10.79 -2.01
CA TRP A 329 -3.72 9.98 -0.85
C TRP A 329 -4.65 8.89 -1.36
N ASP A 330 -4.09 7.72 -1.65
CA ASP A 330 -4.90 6.64 -2.19
C ASP A 330 -5.53 5.84 -1.07
N ASN A 331 -6.85 5.91 -0.89
CA ASN A 331 -7.56 5.08 0.10
C ASN A 331 -7.70 3.63 -0.38
N PHE A 332 -6.56 2.99 -0.64
CA PHE A 332 -6.38 1.60 -1.04
C PHE A 332 -5.06 1.09 -0.45
N PRO A 333 -5.00 -0.10 0.18
CA PRO A 333 -6.09 -1.07 0.42
C PRO A 333 -6.86 -0.87 1.74
N VAL A 334 -6.83 0.31 2.38
CA VAL A 334 -7.46 0.55 3.69
C VAL A 334 -8.89 -0.04 3.81
N ASN A 335 -9.20 -0.60 4.97
CA ASN A 335 -10.47 -1.25 5.26
C ASN A 335 -11.13 -0.78 6.56
N ASP A 336 -10.76 0.38 7.09
CA ASP A 336 -11.31 0.92 8.35
C ASP A 336 -12.81 1.30 8.25
N PHE A 337 -13.35 1.45 7.05
CA PHE A 337 -14.78 1.61 6.78
C PHE A 337 -15.56 0.27 6.67
N ASP A 338 -14.85 -0.87 6.57
CA ASP A 338 -15.42 -2.23 6.47
C ASP A 338 -14.40 -3.24 7.03
N PHE A 339 -14.09 -3.15 8.32
CA PHE A 339 -13.06 -3.98 8.99
C PHE A 339 -13.18 -5.48 8.69
N PRO A 340 -14.40 -6.07 8.60
CA PRO A 340 -14.54 -7.49 8.27
C PRO A 340 -13.99 -7.87 6.89
N ARG A 341 -13.84 -6.94 5.95
CA ARG A 341 -13.36 -7.21 4.59
C ARG A 341 -11.88 -6.89 4.46
N LEU A 342 -11.10 -7.87 3.99
CA LEU A 342 -9.73 -7.64 3.54
C LEU A 342 -9.73 -7.23 2.06
N PHE A 343 -8.78 -6.36 1.69
CA PHE A 343 -8.50 -5.98 0.30
C PHE A 343 -7.08 -6.40 -0.06
N LEU A 344 -6.96 -7.62 -0.60
CA LEU A 344 -5.67 -8.26 -0.91
C LEU A 344 -5.37 -8.28 -2.41
N GLY A 345 -6.18 -7.59 -3.22
CA GLY A 345 -6.01 -7.50 -4.66
C GLY A 345 -4.93 -6.51 -5.11
N PRO A 346 -4.66 -6.43 -6.42
CA PRO A 346 -3.73 -5.45 -6.96
C PRO A 346 -4.36 -4.06 -7.07
N LEU A 347 -3.51 -3.05 -7.20
CA LEU A 347 -3.91 -1.73 -7.65
C LEU A 347 -4.53 -1.83 -9.04
N VAL A 348 -5.73 -1.27 -9.22
CA VAL A 348 -6.45 -1.24 -10.51
C VAL A 348 -6.93 0.18 -10.82
N GLY A 349 -7.28 0.48 -12.08
CA GLY A 349 -7.94 1.74 -12.41
C GLY A 349 -7.07 3.00 -12.29
N ARG A 350 -5.75 2.88 -12.18
CA ARG A 350 -4.82 4.03 -12.25
C ARG A 350 -4.28 4.18 -13.68
N PRO A 351 -3.97 5.41 -14.14
CA PRO A 351 -3.64 5.65 -15.55
C PRO A 351 -2.25 5.08 -15.89
N ALA A 352 -2.08 4.68 -17.16
CA ALA A 352 -0.81 4.16 -17.67
C ALA A 352 0.17 5.24 -18.15
N SER A 353 -0.29 6.50 -18.32
CA SER A 353 0.57 7.64 -18.65
C SER A 353 0.16 8.86 -17.82
N LEU A 354 1.17 9.58 -17.34
CA LEU A 354 1.06 10.77 -16.49
C LEU A 354 1.80 11.97 -17.10
N ASP A 355 2.14 11.90 -18.39
CA ASP A 355 2.99 12.89 -19.07
C ASP A 355 2.46 14.32 -18.94
N GLY A 356 3.24 15.19 -18.32
CA GLY A 356 2.87 16.61 -18.11
C GLY A 356 1.77 16.84 -17.07
N ALA A 357 1.35 15.81 -16.32
CA ALA A 357 0.44 15.99 -15.19
C ALA A 357 1.12 16.77 -14.08
N ARG A 358 0.38 17.65 -13.39
CA ARG A 358 0.83 18.28 -12.14
C ARG A 358 0.63 17.32 -10.96
N PHE A 359 1.33 16.19 -11.02
CA PHE A 359 1.12 15.06 -10.14
C PHE A 359 2.45 14.50 -9.64
N ALA A 360 2.69 14.64 -8.34
CA ALA A 360 3.94 14.33 -7.67
C ALA A 360 4.10 12.83 -7.40
N GLY A 361 2.98 12.12 -7.20
CA GLY A 361 2.96 10.67 -7.05
C GLY A 361 1.85 10.13 -6.15
N ILE A 362 2.15 9.10 -5.36
CA ILE A 362 1.15 8.34 -4.59
C ILE A 362 1.65 7.96 -3.19
N THR A 363 0.76 8.07 -2.21
CA THR A 363 0.85 7.45 -0.89
C THR A 363 -0.39 6.60 -0.64
N ALA A 364 -0.22 5.28 -0.64
CA ALA A 364 -1.30 4.33 -0.36
C ALA A 364 -1.64 4.31 1.14
N ASN A 365 -2.93 4.35 1.47
CA ASN A 365 -3.44 4.15 2.82
C ASN A 365 -3.67 2.63 3.03
N PRO A 366 -2.84 1.96 3.84
CA PRO A 366 -2.90 0.51 4.02
C PRO A 366 -4.00 0.11 5.02
N MET A 367 -4.18 -1.20 5.22
CA MET A 367 -5.02 -1.72 6.29
C MET A 367 -4.24 -1.69 7.64
N PRO A 368 -4.93 -1.79 8.78
CA PRO A 368 -4.28 -2.03 10.08
C PRO A 368 -3.43 -3.31 10.14
N HIS A 369 -3.67 -4.25 9.23
CA HIS A 369 -2.87 -5.47 9.03
C HIS A 369 -1.65 -5.15 8.15
N GLU A 370 -0.51 -4.83 8.76
CA GLU A 370 0.67 -4.34 8.04
C GLU A 370 1.22 -5.39 7.06
N ALA A 371 1.45 -6.63 7.49
CA ALA A 371 2.06 -7.64 6.65
C ALA A 371 1.13 -8.05 5.50
N ALA A 372 -0.17 -8.15 5.75
CA ALA A 372 -1.17 -8.43 4.71
C ALA A 372 -1.28 -7.28 3.69
N SER A 373 -1.16 -6.03 4.13
CA SER A 373 -1.22 -4.85 3.25
C SER A 373 -0.09 -4.82 2.21
N ARG A 374 1.04 -5.47 2.50
CA ARG A 374 2.20 -5.52 1.59
C ARG A 374 1.87 -6.12 0.22
N ILE A 375 0.88 -7.02 0.14
CA ILE A 375 0.45 -7.61 -1.14
C ILE A 375 -0.02 -6.51 -2.09
N ALA A 376 -0.96 -5.67 -1.63
CA ALA A 376 -1.48 -4.56 -2.41
C ALA A 376 -0.43 -3.45 -2.60
N VAL A 377 0.30 -3.09 -1.53
CA VAL A 377 1.30 -2.00 -1.57
C VAL A 377 2.46 -2.33 -2.52
N ALA A 378 2.85 -3.59 -2.68
CA ALA A 378 3.87 -3.98 -3.67
C ALA A 378 3.40 -3.70 -5.11
N THR A 379 2.10 -3.82 -5.40
CA THR A 379 1.54 -3.46 -6.72
C THR A 379 1.46 -1.95 -6.91
N VAL A 380 1.28 -1.18 -5.83
CA VAL A 380 1.41 0.28 -5.84
C VAL A 380 2.84 0.70 -6.19
N ALA A 381 3.84 0.04 -5.61
CA ALA A 381 5.24 0.28 -5.93
C ALA A 381 5.54 0.03 -7.42
N ASP A 382 4.99 -1.06 -7.98
CA ASP A 382 5.15 -1.43 -9.38
C ASP A 382 4.53 -0.40 -10.33
N TRP A 383 3.28 -0.01 -10.09
CA TRP A 383 2.62 1.04 -10.87
C TRP A 383 3.35 2.37 -10.75
N ALA A 384 3.71 2.81 -9.54
CA ALA A 384 4.33 4.12 -9.33
C ALA A 384 5.74 4.22 -9.94
N TRP A 385 6.42 3.09 -10.09
CA TRP A 385 7.73 3.00 -10.72
C TRP A 385 7.63 3.06 -12.26
N ASN A 386 6.69 2.33 -12.86
CA ASN A 386 6.51 2.25 -14.31
C ASN A 386 5.03 2.09 -14.70
N PRO A 387 4.22 3.18 -14.69
CA PRO A 387 2.79 3.11 -15.01
C PRO A 387 2.50 2.51 -16.39
N GLY A 388 3.32 2.83 -17.39
CA GLY A 388 3.14 2.37 -18.76
C GLY A 388 3.40 0.88 -18.98
N GLY A 389 4.18 0.25 -18.08
CA GLY A 389 4.47 -1.18 -18.09
C GLY A 389 3.66 -1.99 -17.05
N TYR A 390 2.77 -1.35 -16.32
CA TYR A 390 2.02 -1.97 -15.24
C TYR A 390 0.89 -2.86 -15.75
N ASP A 391 0.90 -4.13 -15.35
CA ASP A 391 -0.20 -5.08 -15.53
C ASP A 391 -0.65 -5.59 -14.17
N ALA A 392 -1.90 -5.30 -13.80
CA ALA A 392 -2.39 -5.54 -12.43
C ALA A 392 -2.35 -7.02 -12.04
N LEU A 393 -2.67 -7.94 -12.95
CA LEU A 393 -2.69 -9.37 -12.64
C LEU A 393 -1.28 -9.93 -12.47
N ALA A 394 -0.38 -9.60 -13.39
CA ALA A 394 1.02 -9.99 -13.30
C ALA A 394 1.70 -9.37 -12.08
N ALA A 395 1.43 -8.09 -11.79
CA ALA A 395 1.91 -7.42 -10.59
C ALA A 395 1.41 -8.09 -9.31
N HIS A 396 0.14 -8.51 -9.25
CA HIS A 396 -0.39 -9.24 -8.10
C HIS A 396 0.35 -10.56 -7.87
N HIS A 397 0.56 -11.35 -8.93
CA HIS A 397 1.31 -12.60 -8.81
C HIS A 397 2.73 -12.38 -8.31
N ARG A 398 3.43 -11.38 -8.87
CA ARG A 398 4.78 -11.01 -8.42
C ARG A 398 4.79 -10.48 -6.99
N ALA A 399 3.76 -9.75 -6.57
CA ALA A 399 3.62 -9.25 -5.20
C ALA A 399 3.46 -10.42 -4.21
N LEU A 400 2.59 -11.38 -4.51
CA LEU A 400 2.43 -12.61 -3.70
C LEU A 400 3.75 -13.40 -3.59
N ASP A 401 4.51 -13.50 -4.68
CA ASP A 401 5.83 -14.13 -4.66
C ASP A 401 6.83 -13.32 -3.80
N ALA A 402 6.86 -12.00 -3.98
CA ALA A 402 7.81 -11.11 -3.29
C ALA A 402 7.60 -11.06 -1.77
N VAL A 403 6.36 -11.19 -1.31
CA VAL A 403 6.06 -11.26 0.13
C VAL A 403 6.15 -12.68 0.70
N GLY A 404 6.44 -13.68 -0.15
CA GLY A 404 6.53 -15.08 0.26
C GLY A 404 5.20 -15.72 0.64
N ALA A 405 4.09 -15.28 0.04
CA ALA A 405 2.75 -15.74 0.39
C ALA A 405 2.60 -17.27 0.24
N THR A 406 2.13 -17.92 1.31
CA THR A 406 1.75 -19.34 1.30
C THR A 406 0.57 -19.59 0.36
N GLU A 407 0.33 -20.85 -0.01
CA GLU A 407 -0.82 -21.20 -0.86
C GLU A 407 -2.17 -20.86 -0.20
N ALA A 408 -2.24 -20.96 1.14
CA ALA A 408 -3.40 -20.55 1.91
C ALA A 408 -3.67 -19.03 1.73
N VAL A 409 -2.63 -18.21 1.88
CA VAL A 409 -2.71 -16.75 1.66
C VAL A 409 -3.05 -16.44 0.20
N ARG A 410 -2.49 -17.14 -0.79
CA ARG A 410 -2.84 -16.95 -2.22
C ARG A 410 -4.30 -17.23 -2.50
N THR A 411 -4.84 -18.27 -1.88
CA THR A 411 -6.26 -18.63 -2.00
C THR A 411 -7.14 -17.54 -1.40
N LEU A 412 -6.79 -17.03 -0.21
CA LEU A 412 -7.49 -15.91 0.42
C LEU A 412 -7.37 -14.62 -0.39
N ALA A 413 -6.18 -14.30 -0.90
CA ALA A 413 -5.93 -13.10 -1.68
C ALA A 413 -6.82 -13.05 -2.93
N ARG A 414 -7.05 -14.20 -3.58
CA ARG A 414 -8.02 -14.30 -4.68
C ARG A 414 -9.46 -14.03 -4.24
N ALA A 415 -9.89 -14.58 -3.10
CA ALA A 415 -11.23 -14.37 -2.55
C ALA A 415 -11.48 -12.91 -2.11
N CYS A 416 -10.41 -12.22 -1.70
CA CYS A 416 -10.41 -10.85 -1.21
C CYS A 416 -9.81 -9.84 -2.22
N ALA A 417 -9.80 -10.17 -3.51
CA ALA A 417 -9.13 -9.35 -4.53
C ALA A 417 -9.95 -8.14 -5.02
N SER A 418 -11.27 -8.13 -4.81
CA SER A 418 -12.16 -7.16 -5.43
C SER A 418 -12.05 -5.76 -4.80
N TRP A 419 -11.72 -4.78 -5.64
CA TRP A 419 -11.68 -3.34 -5.36
C TRP A 419 -12.44 -2.58 -6.44
N PRO A 420 -13.15 -1.46 -6.13
CA PRO A 420 -13.39 -0.84 -4.81
C PRO A 420 -14.31 -1.68 -3.90
N PRO A 421 -14.62 -1.25 -2.66
CA PRO A 421 -15.52 -1.97 -1.77
C PRO A 421 -16.91 -2.26 -2.38
N SER A 422 -17.39 -1.38 -3.27
CA SER A 422 -18.64 -1.59 -4.01
C SER A 422 -18.53 -2.64 -5.13
N ALA A 423 -17.33 -3.08 -5.49
CA ALA A 423 -17.15 -4.10 -6.52
C ALA A 423 -17.64 -5.47 -6.04
N PRO A 424 -18.30 -6.25 -6.93
CA PRO A 424 -18.74 -7.60 -6.63
C PRO A 424 -17.56 -8.50 -6.22
N GLN A 425 -17.76 -9.28 -5.16
CA GLN A 425 -16.80 -10.28 -4.70
C GLN A 425 -16.74 -11.44 -5.71
N ASP A 426 -15.54 -11.83 -6.14
CA ASP A 426 -15.23 -12.91 -7.09
C ASP A 426 -16.32 -13.17 -8.17
N PRO A 427 -16.44 -12.28 -9.18
CA PRO A 427 -17.45 -12.42 -10.24
C PRO A 427 -17.33 -13.73 -11.03
N ALA A 428 -16.12 -14.29 -11.14
CA ALA A 428 -15.90 -15.56 -11.82
C ALA A 428 -16.50 -16.72 -11.02
N LEU A 429 -16.33 -16.74 -9.69
CA LEU A 429 -16.99 -17.72 -8.83
C LEU A 429 -18.51 -17.56 -8.84
N SER A 430 -19.04 -16.33 -8.84
CA SER A 430 -20.48 -16.09 -8.96
C SER A 430 -21.05 -16.66 -10.27
N ALA A 431 -20.37 -16.44 -11.40
CA ALA A 431 -20.80 -16.99 -12.69
C ALA A 431 -20.78 -18.53 -12.69
N LEU A 432 -19.80 -19.14 -12.02
CA LEU A 432 -19.76 -20.60 -11.84
C LEU A 432 -20.93 -21.11 -10.98
N CYS A 433 -21.27 -20.41 -9.90
CA CYS A 433 -22.44 -20.72 -9.07
C CYS A 433 -23.74 -20.71 -9.90
N ASP A 434 -23.95 -19.65 -10.69
CA ASP A 434 -25.14 -19.52 -11.55
C ASP A 434 -25.19 -20.63 -12.62
N ALA A 435 -24.06 -20.94 -13.25
CA ALA A 435 -23.98 -21.99 -14.26
C ALA A 435 -24.22 -23.39 -13.65
N ALA A 436 -23.71 -23.66 -12.44
CA ALA A 436 -23.95 -24.91 -11.74
C ALA A 436 -25.43 -25.09 -11.36
N LEU A 437 -26.07 -24.03 -10.86
CA LEU A 437 -27.51 -24.00 -10.65
C LEU A 437 -28.28 -24.25 -11.96
N GLY A 438 -27.80 -23.72 -13.08
CA GLY A 438 -28.31 -23.99 -14.42
C GLY A 438 -28.11 -25.42 -14.94
N GLY A 439 -27.45 -26.30 -14.18
CA GLY A 439 -27.20 -27.70 -14.52
C GLY A 439 -25.87 -27.96 -15.24
N SER A 440 -24.95 -27.00 -15.29
CA SER A 440 -23.64 -27.20 -15.89
C SER A 440 -22.72 -28.06 -15.02
N LEU A 441 -22.45 -29.29 -15.46
CA LEU A 441 -21.54 -30.21 -14.77
C LEU A 441 -20.10 -29.69 -14.74
N ALA A 442 -19.63 -29.06 -15.83
CA ALA A 442 -18.30 -28.47 -15.89
C ALA A 442 -18.14 -27.31 -14.91
N ALA A 443 -19.18 -26.49 -14.73
CA ALA A 443 -19.17 -25.44 -13.72
C ALA A 443 -19.17 -26.02 -12.29
N ALA A 444 -19.95 -27.07 -12.05
CA ALA A 444 -19.95 -27.77 -10.76
C ALA A 444 -18.59 -28.42 -10.44
N GLU A 445 -17.87 -28.93 -11.43
CA GLU A 445 -16.51 -29.45 -11.28
C GLU A 445 -15.51 -28.34 -10.96
N ALA A 446 -15.54 -27.23 -11.71
CA ALA A 446 -14.70 -26.06 -11.42
C ALA A 446 -14.99 -25.47 -10.02
N LEU A 447 -16.26 -25.42 -9.59
CA LEU A 447 -16.63 -25.01 -8.22
C LEU A 447 -16.06 -25.97 -7.18
N ARG A 448 -16.08 -27.28 -7.43
CA ARG A 448 -15.52 -28.27 -6.51
C ARG A 448 -14.04 -28.00 -6.27
N ASP A 449 -13.27 -27.71 -7.32
CA ASP A 449 -11.84 -27.38 -7.19
C ASP A 449 -11.64 -26.07 -6.43
N ARG A 450 -12.43 -25.02 -6.74
CA ARG A 450 -12.37 -23.72 -6.04
C ARG A 450 -12.67 -23.88 -4.54
N PHE A 451 -13.74 -24.60 -4.19
CA PHE A 451 -14.12 -24.80 -2.79
C PHE A 451 -13.16 -25.75 -2.06
N ALA A 452 -12.62 -26.77 -2.72
CA ALA A 452 -11.60 -27.65 -2.13
C ALA A 452 -10.32 -26.86 -1.78
N ALA A 453 -9.87 -25.96 -2.66
CA ALA A 453 -8.74 -25.07 -2.37
C ALA A 453 -9.03 -24.15 -1.16
N MET A 454 -10.26 -23.63 -1.05
CA MET A 454 -10.69 -22.83 0.11
C MET A 454 -10.60 -23.64 1.42
N VAL A 455 -11.11 -24.88 1.43
CA VAL A 455 -11.01 -25.77 2.61
C VAL A 455 -9.55 -26.08 2.95
N ALA A 456 -8.69 -26.29 1.95
CA ALA A 456 -7.28 -26.58 2.15
C ALA A 456 -6.48 -25.43 2.79
N ALA A 457 -6.99 -24.20 2.79
CA ALA A 457 -6.34 -23.06 3.44
C ALA A 457 -6.29 -23.19 4.97
N ALA A 458 -7.33 -23.80 5.58
CA ALA A 458 -7.45 -24.05 7.01
C ALA A 458 -8.28 -25.34 7.26
N PRO A 459 -7.74 -26.53 6.95
CA PRO A 459 -8.51 -27.78 6.89
C PRO A 459 -9.01 -28.28 8.25
N ASP A 460 -8.40 -27.83 9.35
CA ASP A 460 -8.78 -28.17 10.72
C ASP A 460 -9.19 -26.93 11.54
N GLY A 461 -9.41 -25.80 10.86
CA GLY A 461 -9.67 -24.50 11.50
C GLY A 461 -8.39 -23.76 11.90
N GLU A 462 -8.43 -23.08 13.04
CA GLU A 462 -7.30 -22.28 13.53
C GLU A 462 -6.08 -23.17 13.82
N ARG A 463 -4.91 -22.65 13.45
CA ARG A 463 -3.62 -23.33 13.59
C ARG A 463 -2.50 -22.34 13.84
N GLU A 464 -1.34 -22.86 14.21
CA GLU A 464 -0.12 -22.05 14.24
C GLU A 464 0.16 -21.47 12.83
N PRO A 465 0.33 -20.14 12.72
CA PRO A 465 0.59 -19.49 11.44
C PRO A 465 2.01 -19.77 10.97
N ALA A 466 2.18 -20.03 9.67
CA ALA A 466 3.48 -20.31 9.07
C ALA A 466 4.39 -19.08 9.03
N ASP A 467 3.79 -17.90 8.91
CA ASP A 467 4.48 -16.63 8.83
C ASP A 467 3.67 -15.48 9.45
N ARG A 468 4.14 -14.25 9.28
CA ARG A 468 3.49 -13.06 9.82
C ARG A 468 2.20 -12.69 9.07
N ILE A 469 2.12 -12.95 7.77
CA ILE A 469 0.90 -12.67 7.00
C ILE A 469 -0.21 -13.61 7.47
N GLU A 470 0.06 -14.92 7.54
CA GLU A 470 -0.90 -15.89 8.06
C GLU A 470 -1.33 -15.56 9.49
N ARG A 471 -0.42 -15.07 10.34
CA ARG A 471 -0.78 -14.65 11.70
C ARG A 471 -1.82 -13.53 11.70
N GLU A 472 -1.67 -12.54 10.83
CA GLU A 472 -2.62 -11.43 10.70
C GLU A 472 -3.96 -11.88 10.10
N VAL A 473 -3.94 -12.81 9.12
CA VAL A 473 -5.14 -13.18 8.36
C VAL A 473 -5.77 -14.52 8.76
N MET A 474 -5.27 -15.20 9.82
CA MET A 474 -5.76 -16.53 10.24
C MET A 474 -7.28 -16.59 10.42
N PRO A 475 -7.95 -15.61 11.06
CA PRO A 475 -9.41 -15.63 11.18
C PRO A 475 -10.11 -15.69 9.82
N TRP A 476 -9.61 -14.95 8.81
CA TRP A 476 -10.16 -14.97 7.45
C TRP A 476 -9.83 -16.26 6.71
N LEU A 477 -8.70 -16.92 7.00
CA LEU A 477 -8.39 -18.25 6.45
C LEU A 477 -9.37 -19.30 6.96
N VAL A 478 -9.74 -19.25 8.25
CA VAL A 478 -10.77 -20.13 8.83
C VAL A 478 -12.13 -19.85 8.20
N ALA A 479 -12.55 -18.58 8.12
CA ALA A 479 -13.80 -18.19 7.47
C ALA A 479 -13.87 -18.62 6.00
N LEU A 480 -12.74 -18.52 5.27
CA LEU A 480 -12.61 -18.99 3.90
C LEU A 480 -12.83 -20.51 3.81
N ALA A 481 -12.20 -21.28 4.69
CA ALA A 481 -12.33 -22.74 4.71
C ALA A 481 -13.76 -23.18 5.00
N ASP A 482 -14.43 -22.58 5.99
CA ASP A 482 -15.82 -22.91 6.32
C ASP A 482 -16.79 -22.49 5.22
N THR A 483 -16.55 -21.35 4.58
CA THR A 483 -17.28 -20.94 3.37
C THR A 483 -17.10 -21.97 2.24
N GLY A 484 -15.88 -22.50 2.08
CA GLY A 484 -15.58 -23.58 1.14
C GLY A 484 -16.34 -24.87 1.46
N ARG A 485 -16.42 -25.27 2.74
CA ARG A 485 -17.21 -26.43 3.17
C ARG A 485 -18.68 -26.27 2.84
N ALA A 486 -19.25 -25.08 3.07
CA ALA A 486 -20.62 -24.78 2.72
C ALA A 486 -20.86 -24.92 1.21
N GLY A 487 -19.94 -24.41 0.39
CA GLY A 487 -19.96 -24.57 -1.08
C GLY A 487 -19.89 -26.04 -1.53
N LEU A 488 -18.98 -26.84 -0.95
CA LEU A 488 -18.88 -28.28 -1.26
C LEU A 488 -20.15 -29.04 -0.85
N ALA A 489 -20.68 -28.78 0.34
CA ALA A 489 -21.92 -29.40 0.81
C ALA A 489 -23.11 -29.03 -0.09
N ALA A 490 -23.16 -27.79 -0.59
CA ALA A 490 -24.16 -27.38 -1.57
C ALA A 490 -24.02 -28.12 -2.91
N LEU A 491 -22.81 -28.36 -3.41
CA LEU A 491 -22.64 -29.18 -4.63
C LEU A 491 -23.13 -30.61 -4.44
N VAL A 492 -22.93 -31.20 -3.26
CA VAL A 492 -23.48 -32.52 -2.91
C VAL A 492 -25.00 -32.46 -2.86
N ALA A 493 -25.58 -31.44 -2.22
CA ALA A 493 -27.02 -31.24 -2.10
C ALA A 493 -27.71 -30.87 -3.43
N LEU A 494 -26.96 -30.40 -4.43
CA LEU A 494 -27.43 -30.09 -5.78
C LEU A 494 -27.50 -31.34 -6.67
N ALA A 495 -26.83 -32.43 -6.30
CA ALA A 495 -26.84 -33.67 -7.09
C ALA A 495 -28.27 -34.27 -7.18
N PRO A 496 -28.66 -34.89 -8.31
CA PRO A 496 -30.00 -35.48 -8.46
C PRO A 496 -30.33 -36.56 -7.41
N SER A 497 -29.30 -37.23 -6.86
CA SER A 497 -29.43 -38.26 -5.83
C SER A 497 -29.54 -37.71 -4.41
N ALA A 498 -29.41 -36.39 -4.20
CA ALA A 498 -29.37 -35.79 -2.87
C ALA A 498 -30.70 -35.91 -2.13
N GLY A 499 -30.65 -36.36 -0.88
CA GLY A 499 -31.78 -36.50 0.03
C GLY A 499 -31.82 -35.39 1.09
N GLU A 500 -32.55 -35.66 2.17
CA GLU A 500 -32.64 -34.74 3.31
C GLU A 500 -31.34 -34.63 4.10
N VAL A 501 -30.53 -35.70 4.15
CA VAL A 501 -29.25 -35.73 4.87
C VAL A 501 -28.26 -34.75 4.25
N GLU A 502 -28.08 -34.79 2.93
CA GLU A 502 -27.17 -33.90 2.20
C GLU A 502 -27.62 -32.43 2.31
N ARG A 503 -28.93 -32.18 2.26
CA ARG A 503 -29.47 -30.82 2.43
C ARG A 503 -29.32 -30.31 3.86
N ALA A 504 -29.52 -31.15 4.87
CA ALA A 504 -29.27 -30.80 6.27
C ALA A 504 -27.79 -30.45 6.48
N ALA A 505 -26.87 -31.28 5.96
CA ALA A 505 -25.43 -31.00 6.03
C ALA A 505 -25.05 -29.67 5.35
N ALA A 506 -25.65 -29.34 4.20
CA ALA A 506 -25.43 -28.06 3.54
C ALA A 506 -25.99 -26.87 4.35
N ALA A 507 -27.12 -27.04 5.03
CA ALA A 507 -27.68 -26.01 5.91
C ALA A 507 -26.82 -25.79 7.17
N ASP A 508 -26.31 -26.85 7.78
CA ASP A 508 -25.43 -26.77 8.95
C ASP A 508 -24.09 -26.10 8.58
N ALA A 509 -23.50 -26.49 7.45
CA ALA A 509 -22.26 -25.87 6.96
C ALA A 509 -22.46 -24.39 6.59
N LEU A 510 -23.62 -24.04 6.05
CA LEU A 510 -23.98 -22.63 5.81
C LEU A 510 -24.05 -21.83 7.11
N ALA A 511 -24.66 -22.38 8.16
CA ALA A 511 -24.76 -21.71 9.46
C ALA A 511 -23.37 -21.43 10.07
N VAL A 512 -22.43 -22.38 9.92
CA VAL A 512 -21.04 -22.17 10.35
C VAL A 512 -20.37 -21.06 9.52
N ALA A 513 -20.47 -21.10 8.19
CA ALA A 513 -19.91 -20.06 7.34
C ALA A 513 -20.47 -18.65 7.66
N GLU A 514 -21.77 -18.56 7.97
CA GLU A 514 -22.43 -17.29 8.32
C GLU A 514 -22.08 -16.79 9.72
N SER A 515 -21.61 -17.67 10.62
CA SER A 515 -21.21 -17.30 11.99
C SER A 515 -19.96 -16.43 12.07
N HIS A 516 -19.15 -16.38 10.99
CA HIS A 516 -17.93 -15.56 10.89
C HIS A 516 -18.25 -14.07 10.63
N GLU A 517 -19.02 -13.43 11.52
CA GLU A 517 -19.56 -12.07 11.34
C GLU A 517 -18.48 -11.00 11.11
N GLU A 518 -17.34 -11.17 11.77
CA GLU A 518 -16.19 -10.27 11.71
C GLU A 518 -15.20 -10.60 10.58
N GLN A 519 -15.47 -11.63 9.77
CA GLN A 519 -14.63 -12.04 8.64
C GLN A 519 -15.47 -12.22 7.38
N ASN A 520 -15.62 -11.13 6.63
CA ASN A 520 -16.35 -11.10 5.38
C ASN A 520 -15.52 -11.72 4.23
N VAL A 521 -15.70 -13.01 4.03
CA VAL A 521 -15.11 -13.76 2.91
C VAL A 521 -16.21 -14.34 2.04
N LEU A 522 -16.39 -13.82 0.83
CA LEU A 522 -17.34 -14.32 -0.18
C LEU A 522 -18.79 -14.39 0.31
N ARG A 523 -19.18 -13.57 1.29
CA ARG A 523 -20.53 -13.57 1.90
C ARG A 523 -21.63 -13.26 0.90
N THR A 524 -21.32 -12.51 -0.16
CA THR A 524 -22.27 -12.17 -1.23
C THR A 524 -22.29 -13.19 -2.36
N VAL A 525 -21.49 -14.27 -2.28
CA VAL A 525 -21.34 -15.25 -3.37
C VAL A 525 -21.77 -16.64 -2.91
N VAL A 526 -21.08 -17.22 -1.92
CA VAL A 526 -21.27 -18.62 -1.54
C VAL A 526 -22.54 -18.82 -0.71
N PRO A 527 -22.82 -18.05 0.36
CA PRO A 527 -24.06 -18.20 1.10
C PRO A 527 -25.34 -18.06 0.23
N PRO A 528 -25.46 -17.09 -0.69
CA PRO A 528 -26.57 -17.04 -1.64
C PRO A 528 -26.70 -18.29 -2.52
N PHE A 529 -25.57 -18.82 -3.03
CA PHE A 529 -25.56 -20.08 -3.79
C PHE A 529 -26.09 -21.26 -2.96
N VAL A 530 -25.60 -21.44 -1.73
CA VAL A 530 -26.05 -22.52 -0.84
C VAL A 530 -27.56 -22.40 -0.56
N ARG A 531 -28.06 -21.19 -0.26
CA ARG A 531 -29.50 -20.96 -0.06
C ARG A 531 -30.32 -21.24 -1.32
N ALA A 532 -29.80 -20.95 -2.51
CA ALA A 532 -30.47 -21.27 -3.76
C ALA A 532 -30.60 -22.79 -3.96
N VAL A 533 -29.53 -23.55 -3.68
CA VAL A 533 -29.58 -25.03 -3.69
C VAL A 533 -30.62 -25.55 -2.68
N LEU A 534 -30.64 -25.01 -1.46
CA LEU A 534 -31.58 -25.42 -0.41
C LEU A 534 -33.05 -25.04 -0.70
N ARG A 535 -33.31 -24.11 -1.62
CA ARG A 535 -34.66 -23.78 -2.11
C ARG A 535 -35.04 -24.54 -3.37
N TRP A 536 -34.07 -25.16 -4.05
CA TRP A 536 -34.30 -25.86 -5.31
C TRP A 536 -35.30 -27.01 -5.10
N PRO A 537 -36.43 -27.05 -5.82
CA PRO A 537 -37.43 -28.10 -5.65
C PRO A 537 -36.87 -29.45 -6.07
N ARG A 538 -37.29 -30.54 -5.41
CA ARG A 538 -37.08 -31.90 -5.91
C ARG A 538 -37.70 -31.94 -7.31
N ARG A 539 -36.90 -31.96 -8.37
CA ARG A 539 -37.38 -32.56 -9.62
C ARG A 539 -37.45 -34.05 -9.32
N TRP A 540 -38.61 -34.51 -8.85
CA TRP A 540 -38.97 -35.91 -9.01
C TRP A 540 -38.91 -36.17 -10.51
N ASN A 541 -37.87 -36.86 -10.97
CA ASN A 541 -37.88 -37.40 -12.33
C ASN A 541 -38.79 -38.63 -12.32
N ASP A 542 -39.62 -38.66 -13.35
CA ASP A 542 -40.47 -39.76 -13.82
C ASP A 542 -39.77 -41.12 -13.89
#